data_AF-A0A9W6KFN4-F1
#
_entry.id   AF-A0A9W6KFN4-F1
#
_cell.length_a   1.000
_cell.length_b   1.000
_cell.length_c   1.000
_cell.angle_alpha   90.00
_cell.angle_beta   90.00
_cell.angle_gamma   90.00
#
_symmetry.space_group_name_H-M   'P 1'
#
loop_
_entity.id
_entity.type
_entity.pdbx_description
1 polymer ?
#
loop_
_entity_poly.entity_id
_entity_poly.type
_entity_poly.pdbx_seq_one_letter_code
_entity_poly.pdbx_strand_id
1 'polypeptide(L)'
;MVPTWLTVVAWIALATGGLCALWMVWDIYGAGYRQRMPIMEAVWPVNALYLGPLAVWAYLRWARPMSPRWQARHGDPPGKPRWATTCVGVLHCGAGCTLGDIIAETAIFLLGITIAGRAIWAEYIGDFALALALGIVFQYFAIAPMRGLSVGKGLVAAAKADVLSLTAFEVGLFGWMALMAFVFFPGPHLHPDHAAYWFLMQVGMAAGFLTAYPVNAWLIRRGTKEAM
;
A
#
# COMPACT_ATOMS: atom_id res chain seq x y z
N MET A 1 12.23 -14.76 22.13
CA MET A 1 10.79 -14.69 22.42
C MET A 1 10.32 -13.26 22.19
N VAL A 2 9.13 -13.06 21.63
CA VAL A 2 8.59 -11.71 21.38
C VAL A 2 8.28 -11.04 22.71
N PRO A 3 8.80 -9.84 23.00
CA PRO A 3 8.50 -9.13 24.24
C PRO A 3 7.00 -8.81 24.36
N THR A 4 6.42 -8.98 25.56
CA THR A 4 4.98 -8.74 25.79
C THR A 4 4.54 -7.33 25.40
N TRP A 5 5.38 -6.31 25.66
CA TRP A 5 5.07 -4.93 25.27
C TRP A 5 4.92 -4.79 23.76
N LEU A 6 5.72 -5.52 22.97
CA LEU A 6 5.67 -5.48 21.51
C LEU A 6 4.39 -6.14 21.01
N THR A 7 3.98 -7.26 21.61
CA THR A 7 2.69 -7.91 21.30
C THR A 7 1.51 -7.01 21.61
N VAL A 8 1.52 -6.29 22.74
CA VAL A 8 0.45 -5.35 23.11
C VAL A 8 0.38 -4.19 22.12
N VAL A 9 1.53 -3.56 21.82
CA VAL A 9 1.61 -2.48 20.81
C VAL A 9 1.12 -2.97 19.46
N ALA A 10 1.52 -4.18 19.05
CA ALA A 10 1.12 -4.77 17.79
C ALA A 10 -0.41 -4.94 17.68
N TRP A 11 -1.06 -5.49 18.71
CA TRP A 11 -2.52 -5.61 18.71
C TRP A 11 -3.22 -4.25 18.67
N ILE A 12 -2.74 -3.26 19.42
CA ILE A 12 -3.29 -1.90 19.38
C ILE A 12 -3.15 -1.30 17.98
N ALA A 13 -1.99 -1.44 17.35
CA ALA A 13 -1.71 -0.91 16.02
C ALA A 13 -2.57 -1.59 14.94
N LEU A 14 -2.67 -2.92 14.97
CA LEU A 14 -3.50 -3.69 14.03
C LEU A 14 -5.00 -3.39 14.21
N ALA A 15 -5.47 -3.33 15.46
CA ALA A 15 -6.85 -2.96 15.75
C ALA A 15 -7.16 -1.53 15.28
N THR A 16 -6.25 -0.59 15.52
CA THR A 16 -6.41 0.81 15.06
C THR A 16 -6.44 0.88 13.53
N GLY A 17 -5.53 0.18 12.84
CA GLY A 17 -5.51 0.12 11.38
C GLY A 17 -6.78 -0.51 10.81
N GLY A 18 -7.24 -1.62 11.38
CA GLY A 18 -8.48 -2.28 11.02
C GLY A 18 -9.72 -1.40 11.22
N LEU A 19 -9.83 -0.72 12.37
CA LEU A 19 -10.93 0.22 12.63
C LEU A 19 -10.92 1.40 11.67
N CYS A 20 -9.74 1.93 11.33
CA CYS A 20 -9.59 2.98 10.32
C CYS A 20 -10.05 2.50 8.94
N ALA A 21 -9.61 1.31 8.51
CA ALA A 21 -10.01 0.73 7.24
C ALA A 21 -11.53 0.49 7.17
N LEU A 22 -12.12 -0.10 8.21
CA LEU A 22 -13.57 -0.32 8.32
C LEU A 22 -14.36 0.99 8.29
N TRP A 23 -13.89 2.02 9.00
CA TRP A 23 -14.53 3.33 8.99
C TRP A 23 -14.50 3.96 7.60
N MET A 24 -13.38 3.85 6.86
CA MET A 24 -13.28 4.37 5.48
C MET A 24 -14.22 3.62 4.53
N VAL A 25 -14.30 2.29 4.65
CA VAL A 25 -15.26 1.48 3.89
C VAL A 25 -16.68 1.95 4.18
N TRP A 26 -17.02 2.19 5.44
CA TRP A 26 -18.33 2.72 5.82
C TRP A 26 -18.58 4.15 5.28
N ASP A 27 -17.61 5.07 5.33
CA ASP A 27 -17.79 6.43 4.80
C ASP A 27 -17.96 6.41 3.26
N ILE A 28 -17.22 5.55 2.56
CA ILE A 28 -17.32 5.39 1.10
C ILE A 28 -18.69 4.79 0.70
N TYR A 29 -19.08 3.66 1.28
CA TYR A 29 -20.25 2.90 0.84
C TYR A 29 -21.52 3.23 1.64
N GLY A 30 -21.43 3.29 2.97
CA GLY A 30 -22.56 3.58 3.85
C GLY A 30 -22.95 5.06 3.84
N ALA A 31 -21.98 5.96 4.00
CA ALA A 31 -22.24 7.41 3.94
C ALA A 31 -22.25 7.96 2.49
N GLY A 32 -21.87 7.16 1.49
CA GLY A 32 -22.01 7.47 0.07
C GLY A 32 -20.96 8.44 -0.48
N TYR A 33 -19.78 8.54 0.12
CA TYR A 33 -18.65 9.33 -0.39
C TYR A 33 -17.82 8.56 -1.43
N ARG A 34 -18.52 7.95 -2.40
CA ARG A 34 -17.94 7.16 -3.49
C ARG A 34 -16.98 7.97 -4.36
N GLN A 35 -15.91 7.32 -4.79
CA GLN A 35 -14.83 7.97 -5.54
C GLN A 35 -15.11 7.91 -7.04
N ARG A 36 -14.68 8.93 -7.79
CA ARG A 36 -14.79 8.94 -9.25
C ARG A 36 -13.97 7.82 -9.91
N MET A 37 -12.83 7.48 -9.31
CA MET A 37 -12.00 6.34 -9.70
C MET A 37 -12.29 5.18 -8.73
N PRO A 38 -13.01 4.13 -9.17
CA PRO A 38 -13.44 3.05 -8.27
C PRO A 38 -12.28 2.33 -7.57
N ILE A 39 -11.12 2.22 -8.23
CA ILE A 39 -9.93 1.60 -7.63
C ILE A 39 -9.48 2.30 -6.34
N MET A 40 -9.68 3.62 -6.25
CA MET A 40 -9.34 4.38 -5.05
C MET A 40 -10.22 3.98 -3.85
N GLU A 41 -11.43 3.45 -4.08
CA GLU A 41 -12.29 2.95 -3.01
C GLU A 41 -11.67 1.76 -2.26
N ALA A 42 -10.78 1.00 -2.92
CA ALA A 42 -9.99 -0.07 -2.29
C ALA A 42 -8.63 0.44 -1.76
N VAL A 43 -7.95 1.30 -2.51
CA VAL A 43 -6.63 1.84 -2.12
C VAL A 43 -6.67 2.50 -0.75
N TRP A 44 -7.69 3.31 -0.48
CA TRP A 44 -7.78 4.07 0.77
C TRP A 44 -7.88 3.17 2.03
N PRO A 45 -8.85 2.24 2.12
CA PRO A 45 -8.90 1.27 3.23
C PRO A 45 -7.65 0.41 3.36
N VAL A 46 -7.07 -0.08 2.25
CA VAL A 46 -5.86 -0.92 2.30
C VAL A 46 -4.70 -0.16 2.93
N ASN A 47 -4.47 1.09 2.55
CA ASN A 47 -3.40 1.89 3.15
C ASN A 47 -3.66 2.25 4.62
N ALA A 48 -4.91 2.26 5.07
CA ALA A 48 -5.22 2.43 6.48
C ALA A 48 -4.78 1.24 7.34
N LEU A 49 -4.57 0.06 6.74
CA LEU A 49 -4.04 -1.09 7.47
C LEU A 49 -2.65 -0.84 8.02
N TYR A 50 -1.81 0.00 7.40
CA TYR A 50 -0.46 0.30 7.92
C TYR A 50 -0.26 1.76 8.34
N LEU A 51 -0.99 2.73 7.78
CA LEU A 51 -0.91 4.13 8.18
C LEU A 51 -1.95 4.53 9.25
N GLY A 52 -2.97 3.70 9.47
CA GLY A 52 -4.02 3.92 10.47
C GLY A 52 -4.64 5.32 10.39
N PRO A 53 -4.61 6.11 11.48
CA PRO A 53 -5.23 7.44 11.52
C PRO A 53 -4.67 8.43 10.48
N LEU A 54 -3.40 8.27 10.05
CA LEU A 54 -2.80 9.12 9.04
C LEU A 54 -3.47 8.93 7.67
N ALA A 55 -3.85 7.69 7.32
CA ALA A 55 -4.61 7.42 6.10
C ALA A 55 -6.01 8.04 6.17
N VAL A 56 -6.68 7.98 7.33
CA VAL A 56 -7.99 8.60 7.54
C VAL A 56 -7.91 10.11 7.35
N TRP A 57 -6.91 10.76 7.95
CA TRP A 57 -6.67 12.19 7.78
C TRP A 57 -6.42 12.54 6.30
N ALA A 58 -5.57 11.78 5.60
CA ALA A 58 -5.28 11.99 4.19
C ALA A 58 -6.53 11.79 3.30
N TYR A 59 -7.33 10.77 3.60
CA TYR A 59 -8.60 10.51 2.93
C TYR A 59 -9.60 11.64 3.10
N LEU A 60 -9.80 12.11 4.34
CA LEU A 60 -10.69 13.24 4.63
C LEU A 60 -10.26 14.51 3.91
N ARG A 61 -8.95 14.71 3.75
CA ARG A 61 -8.39 15.92 3.13
C ARG A 61 -8.34 15.88 1.61
N TRP A 62 -8.10 14.71 1.01
CA TRP A 62 -7.77 14.61 -0.43
C TRP A 62 -8.63 13.65 -1.23
N ALA A 63 -9.34 12.71 -0.59
CA ALA A 63 -10.18 11.73 -1.27
C ALA A 63 -11.67 12.07 -1.15
N ARG A 64 -12.13 12.29 0.09
CA ARG A 64 -13.52 12.62 0.36
C ARG A 64 -14.00 13.86 -0.41
N PRO A 65 -13.19 14.95 -0.56
CA PRO A 65 -13.57 16.09 -1.37
C PRO A 65 -13.70 15.80 -2.87
N MET A 66 -13.10 14.71 -3.36
CA MET A 66 -13.21 14.29 -4.76
C MET A 66 -14.51 13.55 -5.06
N SER A 67 -15.30 13.18 -4.04
CA SER A 67 -16.56 12.48 -4.21
C SER A 67 -17.67 13.41 -4.74
N PRO A 68 -18.58 12.92 -5.60
CA PRO A 68 -19.70 13.72 -6.10
C PRO A 68 -20.60 14.28 -4.99
N ARG A 69 -20.84 13.49 -3.93
CA ARG A 69 -21.66 13.91 -2.78
C ARG A 69 -21.06 15.08 -2.01
N TRP A 70 -19.73 15.08 -1.82
CA TRP A 70 -19.07 16.19 -1.13
C TRP A 70 -19.12 17.47 -1.97
N GLN A 71 -18.85 17.34 -3.29
CA GLN A 71 -18.86 18.47 -4.23
C GLN A 71 -20.25 19.07 -4.40
N ALA A 72 -21.30 18.25 -4.41
CA ALA A 72 -22.68 18.73 -4.41
C ALA A 72 -23.04 19.61 -3.20
N ARG A 73 -22.30 19.46 -2.08
CA ARG A 73 -22.53 20.23 -0.85
C ARG A 73 -21.59 21.42 -0.66
N HIS A 74 -20.35 21.32 -1.13
CA HIS A 74 -19.29 22.29 -0.84
C HIS A 74 -18.70 22.97 -2.09
N GLY A 75 -19.11 22.56 -3.30
CA GLY A 75 -18.56 23.04 -4.56
C GLY A 75 -17.24 22.36 -4.92
N ASP A 76 -16.31 23.13 -5.47
CA ASP A 76 -15.03 22.60 -5.97
C ASP A 76 -14.13 22.08 -4.83
N PRO A 77 -13.44 20.95 -5.05
CA PRO A 77 -12.50 20.42 -4.06
C PRO A 77 -11.34 21.40 -3.83
N PRO A 78 -10.80 21.46 -2.60
CA PRO A 78 -9.63 22.28 -2.31
C PRO A 78 -8.43 21.79 -3.15
N GLY A 79 -7.59 22.73 -3.58
CA GLY A 79 -6.39 22.42 -4.35
C GLY A 79 -5.47 21.44 -3.62
N LYS A 80 -4.99 20.42 -4.34
CA LYS A 80 -4.05 19.42 -3.82
C LYS A 80 -2.60 19.86 -4.09
N PRO A 81 -1.77 20.08 -3.06
CA PRO A 81 -0.37 20.44 -3.28
C PRO A 81 0.40 19.26 -3.89
N ARG A 82 1.47 19.55 -4.65
CA ARG A 82 2.23 18.53 -5.40
C ARG A 82 2.74 17.37 -4.54
N TRP A 83 3.18 17.64 -3.32
CA TRP A 83 3.65 16.59 -2.40
C TRP A 83 2.51 15.63 -2.02
N ALA A 84 1.29 16.13 -1.85
CA ALA A 84 0.13 15.31 -1.52
C ALA A 84 -0.30 14.45 -2.71
N THR A 85 -0.25 15.00 -3.93
CA THR A 85 -0.41 14.22 -5.17
C THR A 85 0.61 13.08 -5.25
N THR A 86 1.89 13.36 -4.95
CA THR A 86 2.92 12.32 -4.89
C THR A 86 2.59 11.27 -3.83
N CYS A 87 2.20 11.67 -2.62
CA CYS A 87 1.79 10.73 -1.58
C CYS A 87 0.65 9.82 -2.05
N VAL A 88 -0.40 10.37 -2.66
CA VAL A 88 -1.52 9.56 -3.19
C VAL A 88 -1.03 8.58 -4.27
N GLY A 89 -0.12 8.99 -5.13
CA GLY A 89 0.50 8.11 -6.13
C GLY A 89 1.33 6.97 -5.52
N VAL A 90 1.96 7.19 -4.36
CA VAL A 90 2.65 6.15 -3.59
C VAL A 90 1.66 5.25 -2.86
N LEU A 91 0.60 5.80 -2.25
CA LEU A 91 -0.45 5.00 -1.59
C LEU A 91 -1.09 4.02 -2.59
N HIS A 92 -1.24 4.45 -3.84
CA HIS A 92 -1.80 3.61 -4.88
C HIS A 92 -0.94 2.36 -5.16
N CYS A 93 0.37 2.49 -5.35
CA CYS A 93 1.26 1.33 -5.52
C CYS A 93 1.42 0.54 -4.20
N GLY A 94 1.52 1.24 -3.08
CA GLY A 94 1.61 0.64 -1.74
C GLY A 94 0.39 -0.22 -1.39
N ALA A 95 -0.80 0.08 -1.93
CA ALA A 95 -1.96 -0.80 -1.78
C ALA A 95 -1.76 -2.15 -2.49
N GLY A 96 -1.17 -2.13 -3.69
CA GLY A 96 -0.80 -3.33 -4.44
C GLY A 96 0.22 -4.17 -3.68
N CYS A 97 1.29 -3.55 -3.17
CA CYS A 97 2.28 -4.21 -2.29
C CYS A 97 1.60 -4.81 -1.06
N THR A 98 0.77 -4.02 -0.36
CA THR A 98 0.09 -4.49 0.87
C THR A 98 -0.76 -5.72 0.65
N LEU A 99 -1.55 -5.75 -0.43
CA LEU A 99 -2.33 -6.95 -0.73
C LEU A 99 -1.44 -8.11 -1.21
N GLY A 100 -0.38 -7.80 -1.98
CA GLY A 100 0.60 -8.77 -2.45
C GLY A 100 1.26 -9.49 -1.28
N ASP A 101 1.84 -8.75 -0.34
CA ASP A 101 2.55 -9.29 0.81
C ASP A 101 1.61 -10.07 1.73
N ILE A 102 0.40 -9.55 2.01
CA ILE A 102 -0.58 -10.31 2.81
C ILE A 102 -0.86 -11.68 2.18
N ILE A 103 -1.01 -11.75 0.86
CA ILE A 103 -1.28 -13.01 0.15
C ILE A 103 -0.03 -13.89 0.12
N ALA A 104 1.14 -13.33 -0.25
CA ALA A 104 2.41 -14.05 -0.36
C ALA A 104 2.82 -14.63 0.99
N GLU A 105 2.88 -13.81 2.04
CA GLU A 105 3.31 -14.22 3.38
C GLU A 105 2.41 -15.27 3.98
N THR A 106 1.09 -15.10 3.84
CA THR A 106 0.13 -16.11 4.29
C THR A 106 0.30 -17.42 3.54
N ALA A 107 0.48 -17.39 2.21
CA ALA A 107 0.65 -18.59 1.40
C ALA A 107 1.98 -19.31 1.70
N ILE A 108 3.08 -18.56 1.78
CA ILE A 108 4.43 -19.09 2.04
C ILE A 108 4.47 -19.74 3.43
N PHE A 109 3.90 -19.09 4.44
CA PHE A 109 3.81 -19.62 5.78
C PHE A 109 2.96 -20.90 5.85
N LEU A 110 1.73 -20.88 5.30
CA LEU A 110 0.83 -22.03 5.36
C LEU A 110 1.36 -23.25 4.58
N LEU A 111 2.08 -23.01 3.49
CA LEU A 111 2.69 -24.06 2.66
C LEU A 111 4.08 -24.47 3.14
N GLY A 112 4.67 -23.77 4.12
CA GLY A 112 6.02 -24.02 4.61
C GLY A 112 7.09 -23.85 3.53
N ILE A 113 6.88 -22.94 2.58
CA ILE A 113 7.79 -22.76 1.45
C ILE A 113 9.09 -22.14 1.95
N THR A 114 10.21 -22.79 1.63
CA THR A 114 11.54 -22.26 1.92
C THR A 114 12.43 -22.40 0.69
N ILE A 115 13.35 -21.46 0.52
CA ILE A 115 14.39 -21.52 -0.50
C ILE A 115 15.72 -21.50 0.22
N ALA A 116 16.63 -22.42 -0.13
CA ALA A 116 17.91 -22.59 0.57
C ALA A 116 17.76 -22.71 2.12
N GLY A 117 16.68 -23.35 2.57
CA GLY A 117 16.39 -23.57 4.00
C GLY A 117 15.92 -22.35 4.78
N ARG A 118 15.56 -21.22 4.12
CA ARG A 118 15.01 -20.02 4.77
C ARG A 118 13.74 -19.55 4.07
N ALA A 119 12.76 -19.09 4.86
CA ALA A 119 11.50 -18.55 4.34
C ALA A 119 11.68 -17.18 3.66
N ILE A 120 12.53 -16.30 4.21
CA ILE A 120 12.79 -14.94 3.68
C ILE A 120 13.11 -14.87 2.18
N TRP A 121 13.78 -15.87 1.63
CA TRP A 121 14.09 -15.90 0.20
C TRP A 121 12.86 -16.21 -0.66
N ALA A 122 11.96 -17.06 -0.16
CA ALA A 122 10.67 -17.29 -0.78
C ALA A 122 9.77 -16.05 -0.64
N GLU A 123 9.77 -15.42 0.54
CA GLU A 123 9.02 -14.19 0.85
C GLU A 123 9.39 -13.10 -0.14
N TYR A 124 10.67 -12.76 -0.29
CA TYR A 124 11.10 -11.71 -1.24
C TYR A 124 10.68 -11.95 -2.69
N ILE A 125 10.71 -13.21 -3.15
CA ILE A 125 10.30 -13.54 -4.52
C ILE A 125 8.77 -13.46 -4.63
N GLY A 126 8.05 -14.01 -3.66
CA GLY A 126 6.59 -14.04 -3.62
C GLY A 126 6.00 -12.63 -3.53
N ASP A 127 6.48 -11.85 -2.57
CA ASP A 127 6.10 -10.45 -2.33
C ASP A 127 6.33 -9.63 -3.59
N PHE A 128 7.56 -9.63 -4.13
CA PHE A 128 7.87 -8.83 -5.31
C PHE A 128 7.00 -9.23 -6.52
N ALA A 129 6.79 -10.53 -6.75
CA ALA A 129 6.01 -11.02 -7.87
C ALA A 129 4.53 -10.63 -7.75
N LEU A 130 3.91 -10.85 -6.58
CA LEU A 130 2.51 -10.53 -6.33
C LEU A 130 2.28 -9.03 -6.25
N ALA A 131 3.15 -8.28 -5.56
CA ALA A 131 3.13 -6.83 -5.50
C ALA A 131 3.20 -6.24 -6.91
N LEU A 132 4.14 -6.68 -7.74
CA LEU A 132 4.26 -6.18 -9.11
C LEU A 132 3.02 -6.50 -9.96
N ALA A 133 2.48 -7.72 -9.86
CA ALA A 133 1.29 -8.10 -10.59
C ALA A 133 0.07 -7.26 -10.17
N LEU A 134 -0.18 -7.13 -8.86
CA LEU A 134 -1.30 -6.35 -8.32
C LEU A 134 -1.12 -4.85 -8.56
N GLY A 135 0.08 -4.32 -8.41
CA GLY A 135 0.43 -2.93 -8.69
C GLY A 135 0.13 -2.55 -10.14
N ILE A 136 0.55 -3.38 -11.10
CA ILE A 136 0.22 -3.17 -12.52
C ILE A 136 -1.29 -3.22 -12.76
N VAL A 137 -2.01 -4.16 -12.14
CA VAL A 137 -3.48 -4.25 -12.26
C VAL A 137 -4.15 -3.01 -11.69
N PHE A 138 -3.76 -2.56 -10.51
CA PHE A 138 -4.29 -1.36 -9.88
C PHE A 138 -4.01 -0.15 -10.78
N GLN A 139 -2.77 -0.03 -11.28
CA GLN A 139 -2.34 1.13 -12.07
C GLN A 139 -3.01 1.15 -13.44
N TYR A 140 -3.32 -0.01 -14.00
CA TYR A 140 -4.13 -0.14 -15.19
C TYR A 140 -5.53 0.46 -14.99
N PHE A 141 -6.22 0.09 -13.90
CA PHE A 141 -7.56 0.61 -13.60
C PHE A 141 -7.58 2.10 -13.23
N ALA A 142 -6.44 2.68 -12.85
CA ALA A 142 -6.29 4.12 -12.70
C ALA A 142 -6.01 4.81 -14.06
N ILE A 143 -4.98 4.39 -14.80
CA ILE A 143 -4.49 5.10 -15.98
C ILE A 143 -5.40 4.91 -17.19
N ALA A 144 -5.87 3.69 -17.46
CA ALA A 144 -6.59 3.41 -18.71
C ALA A 144 -7.87 4.27 -18.85
N PRO A 145 -8.71 4.44 -17.81
CA PRO A 145 -9.86 5.35 -17.86
C PRO A 145 -9.47 6.82 -17.96
N MET A 146 -8.42 7.26 -17.24
CA MET A 146 -7.96 8.65 -17.26
C MET A 146 -7.49 9.11 -18.65
N ARG A 147 -6.82 8.21 -19.38
CA ARG A 147 -6.22 8.51 -20.70
C ARG A 147 -7.01 7.98 -21.89
N GLY A 148 -8.13 7.29 -21.67
CA GLY A 148 -8.91 6.65 -22.72
C GLY A 148 -8.10 5.63 -23.54
N LEU A 149 -7.21 4.87 -22.90
CA LEU A 149 -6.31 3.94 -23.59
C LEU A 149 -6.97 2.60 -23.87
N SER A 150 -6.57 1.95 -24.97
CA SER A 150 -6.88 0.53 -25.21
C SER A 150 -6.15 -0.36 -24.19
N VAL A 151 -6.65 -1.57 -23.97
CA VAL A 151 -6.14 -2.51 -22.94
C VAL A 151 -4.62 -2.65 -22.99
N GLY A 152 -4.05 -2.96 -24.16
CA GLY A 152 -2.61 -3.15 -24.32
C GLY A 152 -1.78 -1.89 -24.04
N LYS A 153 -2.24 -0.72 -24.51
CA LYS A 153 -1.56 0.56 -24.25
C LYS A 153 -1.68 0.95 -22.77
N GLY A 154 -2.82 0.68 -22.16
CA GLY A 154 -3.07 0.87 -20.72
C GLY A 154 -2.12 0.02 -19.89
N LEU A 155 -1.92 -1.26 -20.24
CA LEU A 155 -1.04 -2.16 -19.52
C LEU A 155 0.43 -1.72 -19.61
N VAL A 156 0.89 -1.30 -20.80
CA VAL A 156 2.24 -0.77 -20.99
C VAL A 156 2.43 0.53 -20.19
N ALA A 157 1.42 1.41 -20.17
CA ALA A 157 1.47 2.64 -19.39
C ALA A 157 1.49 2.37 -17.89
N ALA A 158 0.68 1.41 -17.42
CA ALA A 158 0.66 0.96 -16.04
C ALA A 158 2.02 0.40 -15.60
N ALA A 159 2.59 -0.52 -16.38
CA ALA A 159 3.92 -1.07 -16.10
C ALA A 159 5.01 0.03 -16.06
N LYS A 160 5.03 0.96 -17.03
CA LYS A 160 6.00 2.07 -17.03
C LYS A 160 5.85 3.00 -15.84
N ALA A 161 4.63 3.22 -15.37
CA ALA A 161 4.35 4.09 -14.24
C ALA A 161 4.65 3.42 -12.90
N ASP A 162 4.48 2.09 -12.81
CA ASP A 162 4.48 1.39 -11.53
C ASP A 162 5.74 0.59 -11.23
N VAL A 163 6.40 -0.02 -12.23
CA VAL A 163 7.58 -0.90 -12.00
C VAL A 163 8.64 -0.20 -11.15
N LEU A 164 9.07 1.00 -11.54
CA LEU A 164 10.13 1.71 -10.81
C LEU A 164 9.66 2.19 -9.43
N SER A 165 8.39 2.61 -9.32
CA SER A 165 7.76 3.03 -8.07
C SER A 165 7.70 1.87 -7.07
N LEU A 166 7.26 0.71 -7.54
CA LEU A 166 7.10 -0.50 -6.76
C LEU A 166 8.46 -1.07 -6.37
N THR A 167 9.41 -1.20 -7.30
CA THR A 167 10.78 -1.61 -6.94
C THR A 167 11.38 -0.72 -5.86
N ALA A 168 11.17 0.61 -5.92
CA ALA A 168 11.64 1.50 -4.87
C ALA A 168 10.92 1.26 -3.53
N PHE A 169 9.63 0.92 -3.55
CA PHE A 169 8.87 0.54 -2.37
C PHE A 169 9.44 -0.74 -1.74
N GLU A 170 9.64 -1.77 -2.55
CA GLU A 170 10.18 -3.07 -2.13
C GLU A 170 11.59 -2.97 -1.56
N VAL A 171 12.44 -2.06 -2.05
CA VAL A 171 13.75 -1.81 -1.44
C VAL A 171 13.65 -1.38 0.02
N GLY A 172 12.67 -0.54 0.36
CA GLY A 172 12.43 -0.11 1.74
C GLY A 172 11.85 -1.23 2.59
N LEU A 173 10.86 -1.94 2.06
CA LEU A 173 10.20 -3.07 2.73
C LEU A 173 11.18 -4.22 2.98
N PHE A 174 11.85 -4.72 1.95
CA PHE A 174 12.82 -5.82 2.06
C PHE A 174 14.04 -5.41 2.88
N GLY A 175 14.45 -4.14 2.82
CA GLY A 175 15.47 -3.61 3.73
C GLY A 175 15.05 -3.79 5.20
N TRP A 176 13.80 -3.51 5.52
CA TRP A 176 13.25 -3.70 6.86
C TRP A 176 13.10 -5.19 7.23
N MET A 177 12.58 -6.02 6.34
CA MET A 177 12.49 -7.47 6.54
C MET A 177 13.86 -8.10 6.80
N ALA A 178 14.90 -7.66 6.08
CA ALA A 178 16.27 -8.11 6.33
C ALA A 178 16.73 -7.76 7.75
N LEU A 179 16.46 -6.53 8.21
CA LEU A 179 16.79 -6.14 9.59
C LEU A 179 16.02 -6.98 10.61
N MET A 180 14.74 -7.27 10.36
CA MET A 180 13.95 -8.16 11.21
C MET A 180 14.57 -9.57 11.27
N ALA A 181 14.87 -10.17 10.13
CA ALA A 181 15.33 -11.56 10.07
C ALA A 181 16.79 -11.76 10.51
N PHE A 182 17.67 -10.76 10.34
CA PHE A 182 19.10 -10.91 10.62
C PHE A 182 19.59 -10.14 11.84
N VAL A 183 18.87 -9.12 12.31
CA VAL A 183 19.32 -8.25 13.43
C VAL A 183 18.39 -8.38 14.64
N PHE A 184 17.09 -8.15 14.47
CA PHE A 184 16.16 -8.08 15.61
C PHE A 184 15.63 -9.44 16.04
N PHE A 185 15.36 -10.33 15.10
CA PHE A 185 14.85 -11.69 15.32
C PHE A 185 15.68 -12.74 14.55
N PRO A 186 16.99 -12.85 14.81
CA PRO A 186 17.86 -13.83 14.14
C PRO A 186 17.54 -15.28 14.53
N GLY A 187 16.83 -15.48 15.66
CA GLY A 187 16.34 -16.78 16.10
C GLY A 187 15.68 -16.71 17.48
N PRO A 188 14.46 -17.23 17.67
CA PRO A 188 13.51 -17.69 16.65
C PRO A 188 13.03 -16.55 15.75
N HIS A 189 12.77 -16.88 14.48
CA HIS A 189 12.21 -15.93 13.52
C HIS A 189 10.75 -15.61 13.85
N LEU A 190 10.31 -14.45 13.38
CA LEU A 190 8.94 -13.98 13.55
C LEU A 190 8.11 -14.47 12.36
N HIS A 191 6.93 -15.02 12.63
CA HIS A 191 6.09 -15.64 11.61
C HIS A 191 4.70 -14.96 11.55
N PRO A 192 3.98 -15.09 10.41
CA PRO A 192 2.63 -14.53 10.24
C PRO A 192 1.56 -15.00 11.25
N ASP A 193 1.86 -15.97 12.11
CA ASP A 193 1.00 -16.43 13.21
C ASP A 193 1.08 -15.55 14.48
N HIS A 194 1.89 -14.48 14.46
CA HIS A 194 2.03 -13.54 15.56
C HIS A 194 1.66 -12.10 15.17
N ALA A 195 0.93 -11.40 16.04
CA ALA A 195 0.56 -9.99 15.82
C ALA A 195 1.78 -9.08 15.60
N ALA A 196 2.88 -9.35 16.31
CA ALA A 196 4.12 -8.59 16.17
C ALA A 196 4.70 -8.66 14.75
N TYR A 197 4.49 -9.76 14.02
CA TYR A 197 4.89 -9.89 12.62
C TYR A 197 4.22 -8.81 11.78
N TRP A 198 2.89 -8.76 11.84
CA TRP A 198 2.10 -7.84 11.04
C TRP A 198 2.32 -6.38 11.45
N PHE A 199 2.52 -6.09 12.74
CA PHE A 199 2.90 -4.75 13.16
C PHE A 199 4.25 -4.31 12.58
N LEU A 200 5.25 -5.19 12.60
CA LEU A 200 6.54 -4.87 12.02
C LEU A 200 6.46 -4.80 10.49
N MET A 201 5.56 -5.55 9.84
CA MET A 201 5.23 -5.35 8.43
C MET A 201 4.62 -3.96 8.19
N GLN A 202 3.76 -3.42 9.06
CA GLN A 202 3.29 -2.03 8.93
C GLN A 202 4.45 -1.02 8.94
N VAL A 203 5.49 -1.27 9.74
CA VAL A 203 6.73 -0.46 9.75
C VAL A 203 7.50 -0.62 8.43
N GLY A 204 7.61 -1.84 7.92
CA GLY A 204 8.20 -2.12 6.61
C GLY A 204 7.48 -1.39 5.48
N MET A 205 6.15 -1.36 5.50
CA MET A 205 5.34 -0.60 4.56
C MET A 205 5.57 0.90 4.64
N ALA A 206 5.71 1.44 5.85
CA ALA A 206 6.07 2.84 6.03
C ALA A 206 7.48 3.13 5.47
N ALA A 207 8.44 2.23 5.66
CA ALA A 207 9.77 2.34 5.06
C ALA A 207 9.70 2.31 3.52
N GLY A 208 8.93 1.38 2.94
CA GLY A 208 8.69 1.30 1.51
C GLY A 208 8.02 2.56 0.95
N PHE A 209 7.06 3.14 1.67
CA PHE A 209 6.46 4.43 1.30
C PHE A 209 7.53 5.54 1.20
N LEU A 210 8.43 5.61 2.18
CA LEU A 210 9.48 6.64 2.22
C LEU A 210 10.48 6.49 1.07
N THR A 211 10.85 5.25 0.71
CA THR A 211 11.77 4.98 -0.41
C THR A 211 11.10 5.17 -1.77
N ALA A 212 9.81 4.90 -1.90
CA ALA A 212 9.05 5.11 -3.13
C ALA A 212 8.73 6.59 -3.40
N TYR A 213 8.59 7.42 -2.35
CA TYR A 213 8.24 8.84 -2.50
C TYR A 213 9.14 9.63 -3.47
N PRO A 214 10.48 9.64 -3.34
CA PRO A 214 11.34 10.41 -4.26
C PRO A 214 11.24 9.91 -5.70
N VAL A 215 11.09 8.61 -5.91
CA VAL A 215 10.92 8.00 -7.24
C VAL A 215 9.59 8.43 -7.85
N ASN A 216 8.51 8.43 -7.08
CA ASN A 216 7.21 8.92 -7.53
C ASN A 216 7.23 10.40 -7.86
N ALA A 217 7.87 11.22 -7.02
CA ALA A 217 8.04 12.64 -7.30
C ALA A 217 8.78 12.87 -8.63
N TRP A 218 9.80 12.06 -8.92
CA TRP A 218 10.57 12.12 -10.17
C TRP A 218 9.74 11.66 -11.37
N LEU A 219 9.02 10.53 -11.27
CA LEU A 219 8.16 10.00 -12.34
C LEU A 219 7.04 10.96 -12.71
N ILE A 220 6.43 11.62 -11.73
CA ILE A 220 5.39 12.63 -11.93
C ILE A 220 5.99 13.88 -12.61
N ARG A 221 7.17 14.34 -12.17
CA ARG A 221 7.86 15.48 -12.81
C ARG A 221 8.24 15.20 -14.27
N ARG A 222 8.55 13.96 -14.63
CA ARG A 222 8.83 13.55 -16.02
C ARG A 222 7.56 13.31 -16.86
N GLY A 223 6.37 13.32 -16.27
CA GLY A 223 5.11 13.02 -16.97
C GLY A 223 4.90 11.52 -17.28
N THR A 224 5.76 10.64 -16.77
CA THR A 224 5.60 9.18 -16.94
C THR A 224 4.48 8.63 -16.06
N LYS A 225 4.29 9.20 -14.86
CA LYS A 225 3.23 8.86 -13.91
C LYS A 225 2.26 10.04 -13.76
N GLU A 226 0.97 9.72 -13.64
CA GLU A 226 -0.09 10.73 -13.48
C GLU A 226 -0.13 11.31 -12.08
N ALA A 227 -0.55 12.57 -12.02
CA ALA A 227 -0.89 13.24 -10.78
C ALA A 227 -2.31 12.81 -10.33
N MET A 228 -2.39 11.89 -9.36
CA MET A 228 -3.65 11.40 -8.79
C MET A 228 -4.33 12.38 -7.83
#